data_AF-B1PBV2-F1
#
_entry.id   AF-B1PBV2-F1
#
_cell.length_a   1.000
_cell.length_b   1.000
_cell.length_c   1.000
_cell.angle_alpha   90.00
_cell.angle_beta   90.00
_cell.angle_gamma   90.00
#
_symmetry.space_group_name_H-M   'P 1'
#
loop_
_entity.id
_entity.type
_entity.pdbx_description
1 polymer ?
#
loop_
_entity_poly.entity_id
_entity_poly.type
_entity_poly.pdbx_seq_one_letter_code
_entity_poly.pdbx_strand_id
1 'polypeptide(L)'
;MATGCSSPSYQRRIARAFNKKVKSRNPKEGDLVLKDNRAPIHDPKGKFRPNWTGLYIIKAIWSGGAVVLMDLDNLDCYTQWPF
;
A
#
# COMPACT_ATOMS: atom_id res chain seq x y z
N MET A 1 21.73 23.85 -15.33
CA MET A 1 20.70 22.79 -15.46
C MET A 1 19.57 23.14 -14.51
N ALA A 2 18.46 23.65 -15.01
CA ALA A 2 17.35 24.08 -14.16
C ALA A 2 16.61 22.85 -13.61
N THR A 3 16.77 22.59 -12.31
CA THR A 3 15.95 21.61 -11.59
C THR A 3 14.54 22.19 -11.47
N GLY A 4 13.53 21.44 -11.93
CA GLY A 4 12.14 21.92 -12.01
C GLY A 4 11.63 22.46 -10.68
N CYS A 5 11.19 23.73 -10.68
CA CYS A 5 10.51 24.37 -9.56
C CYS A 5 9.18 23.66 -9.24
N SER A 6 9.20 22.76 -8.25
CA SER A 6 8.00 22.15 -7.71
C SER A 6 7.40 23.08 -6.65
N SER A 7 6.40 23.90 -7.00
CA SER A 7 5.76 24.78 -6.01
C SER A 7 4.98 23.97 -4.96
N PRO A 8 5.25 24.11 -3.64
CA PRO A 8 4.56 23.35 -2.59
C PRO A 8 3.05 23.57 -2.57
N SER A 9 2.59 24.75 -2.99
CA SER A 9 1.17 25.09 -3.08
C SER A 9 0.47 24.26 -4.16
N TYR A 10 1.14 24.03 -5.29
CA TYR A 10 0.65 23.18 -6.38
C TYR A 10 0.52 21.73 -5.93
N GLN A 11 1.56 21.16 -5.32
CA GLN A 11 1.53 19.78 -4.81
C GLN A 11 0.40 19.56 -3.79
N ARG A 12 0.21 20.50 -2.86
CA ARG A 12 -0.89 20.44 -1.87
C ARG A 12 -2.27 20.47 -2.53
N ARG A 13 -2.46 21.27 -3.58
CA ARG A 13 -3.74 21.32 -4.31
C ARG A 13 -4.06 19.98 -4.97
N ILE A 14 -3.07 19.36 -5.62
CA ILE A 14 -3.22 18.05 -6.25
C ILE A 14 -3.51 16.96 -5.21
N ALA A 15 -2.75 16.93 -4.12
CA ALA A 15 -2.96 15.97 -3.03
C ALA A 15 -4.36 16.09 -2.40
N ARG A 16 -4.84 17.31 -2.17
CA ARG A 16 -6.21 17.54 -1.66
C ARG A 16 -7.29 17.04 -2.61
N ALA A 17 -7.15 17.31 -3.91
CA ALA A 17 -8.12 16.86 -4.90
C ALA A 17 -8.18 15.32 -4.99
N PHE A 18 -7.03 14.65 -4.87
CA PHE A 18 -6.96 13.19 -4.84
C PHE A 18 -7.52 12.62 -3.53
N ASN A 19 -7.04 13.11 -2.38
CA ASN A 19 -7.47 12.64 -1.06
C ASN A 19 -8.97 12.84 -0.82
N LYS A 20 -9.59 13.88 -1.40
CA LYS A 20 -11.06 14.08 -1.33
C LYS A 20 -11.85 12.93 -1.99
N LYS A 21 -11.27 12.23 -2.95
CA LYS A 21 -11.89 11.07 -3.63
C LYS A 21 -11.66 9.76 -2.88
N VAL A 22 -10.74 9.73 -1.91
CA VAL A 22 -10.47 8.55 -1.10
C VAL A 22 -11.61 8.39 -0.10
N LYS A 23 -12.41 7.33 -0.28
CA LYS A 23 -13.44 6.96 0.69
C LYS A 23 -12.80 6.04 1.72
N SER A 24 -12.81 6.45 2.99
CA SER A 24 -12.49 5.54 4.08
C SER A 24 -13.52 4.42 4.09
N ARG A 25 -13.06 3.18 3.96
CA ARG A 25 -13.89 1.98 4.05
C ARG A 25 -13.41 1.21 5.27
N ASN A 26 -14.35 0.76 6.10
CA ASN A 26 -14.02 -0.14 7.21
C ASN A 26 -13.75 -1.52 6.60
N PRO A 27 -12.51 -2.04 6.68
CA PRO A 27 -12.21 -3.37 6.19
C PRO A 27 -13.00 -4.39 7.00
N LYS A 28 -13.47 -5.44 6.33
CA LYS A 28 -14.08 -6.61 6.98
C LYS A 28 -13.28 -7.85 6.65
N GLU A 29 -13.45 -8.88 7.47
CA GLU A 29 -12.96 -10.21 7.13
C GLU A 29 -13.56 -10.67 5.79
N GLY A 30 -12.72 -11.22 4.92
CA GLY A 30 -13.06 -11.56 3.54
C GLY A 30 -12.95 -10.43 2.52
N ASP A 31 -12.70 -9.17 2.93
CA ASP A 31 -12.45 -8.09 1.96
C ASP A 31 -11.10 -8.28 1.26
N LEU A 32 -11.08 -7.99 -0.05
CA LEU A 32 -9.87 -7.97 -0.85
C LEU A 32 -9.17 -6.61 -0.74
N VAL A 33 -7.88 -6.62 -0.40
CA VAL A 33 -7.06 -5.44 -0.14
C VAL A 33 -5.69 -5.55 -0.80
N LEU A 34 -5.10 -4.38 -1.08
CA LEU A 34 -3.72 -4.28 -1.58
C LEU A 34 -2.78 -3.97 -0.42
N LYS A 35 -1.61 -4.63 -0.38
CA LYS A 35 -0.59 -4.36 0.65
C LYS A 35 0.37 -3.29 0.17
N ASP A 36 0.53 -2.23 0.96
CA ASP A 36 1.53 -1.17 0.70
C ASP A 36 2.95 -1.70 0.96
N ASN A 37 3.83 -1.54 -0.03
CA ASN A 37 5.22 -1.96 0.03
C ASN A 37 6.08 -0.79 0.53
N ARG A 38 6.00 -0.54 1.84
CA ARG A 38 6.73 0.54 2.52
C ARG A 38 8.23 0.28 2.66
N ALA A 39 8.71 -0.90 2.28
CA ALA A 39 10.13 -1.22 2.32
C ALA A 39 10.87 -0.41 1.23
N PRO A 40 12.01 0.24 1.58
CA PRO A 40 12.90 0.85 0.59
C PRO A 40 13.56 -0.26 -0.22
N ILE A 41 12.88 -0.70 -1.28
CA ILE A 41 13.43 -1.68 -2.22
C ILE A 41 14.08 -0.87 -3.36
N HIS A 42 15.38 -1.07 -3.55
CA HIS A 42 16.14 -0.47 -4.64
C HIS A 42 15.78 -1.17 -5.97
N ASP A 43 14.77 -0.65 -6.66
CA ASP A 43 14.33 -1.16 -7.96
C ASP A 43 14.85 -0.26 -9.09
N PRO A 44 15.42 -0.83 -10.18
CA PRO A 44 15.94 -0.05 -11.31
C PRO A 44 14.85 0.77 -12.04
N LYS A 45 13.56 0.44 -11.91
CA LYS A 45 12.43 1.25 -12.42
C LYS A 45 12.16 2.49 -11.58
N GLY A 46 12.77 2.61 -10.40
CA GLY A 46 12.68 3.77 -9.52
C GLY A 46 11.23 4.16 -9.20
N LYS A 47 10.88 5.42 -9.48
CA LYS A 47 9.56 6.02 -9.18
C LYS A 47 8.37 5.37 -9.89
N PHE A 48 8.61 4.56 -10.92
CA PHE A 48 7.54 3.91 -11.70
C PHE A 48 7.26 2.47 -11.26
N ARG A 49 7.89 1.99 -10.18
CA ARG A 49 7.51 0.70 -9.61
C ARG A 49 6.12 0.80 -8.96
N PRO A 50 5.26 -0.22 -9.04
CA PRO A 50 4.11 -0.32 -8.17
C PRO A 50 4.54 -0.28 -6.69
N ASN A 51 3.92 0.63 -5.93
CA ASN A 51 4.08 0.70 -4.48
C ASN A 51 3.26 -0.37 -3.75
N TRP A 52 2.40 -1.09 -4.47
CA TRP A 52 1.50 -2.09 -3.89
C TRP A 52 1.94 -3.48 -4.31
N THR A 53 1.99 -4.41 -3.35
CA THR A 53 2.22 -5.83 -3.59
C THR A 53 0.89 -6.53 -3.61
N GLY A 54 0.63 -7.32 -4.65
CA GLY A 54 -0.41 -8.37 -4.71
C GLY A 54 -1.83 -7.98 -4.32
N LEU A 55 -2.77 -8.90 -4.51
CA LEU A 55 -4.11 -8.81 -3.95
C LEU A 55 -4.17 -9.80 -2.78
N TYR A 56 -4.59 -9.32 -1.62
CA TYR A 56 -4.68 -10.09 -0.39
C TYR A 56 -6.11 -10.11 0.13
N ILE A 57 -6.51 -11.21 0.78
CA ILE A 57 -7.77 -11.30 1.52
C ILE A 57 -7.49 -11.02 3.00
N ILE A 58 -8.38 -10.27 3.64
CA ILE A 58 -8.34 -10.12 5.09
C ILE A 58 -8.87 -11.39 5.76
N LYS A 59 -7.99 -12.10 6.48
CA LYS A 59 -8.36 -13.29 7.26
C LYS A 59 -8.99 -12.93 8.60
N ALA A 60 -8.38 -11.98 9.31
CA ALA A 60 -8.80 -11.59 10.64
C ALA A 60 -8.41 -10.13 10.91
N ILE A 61 -9.23 -9.42 11.68
CA ILE A 61 -8.95 -8.05 12.12
C ILE A 61 -8.82 -8.05 13.65
N TRP A 62 -7.69 -7.58 14.17
CA TRP A 62 -7.47 -7.47 15.60
C TRP A 62 -7.95 -6.11 16.12
N SER A 63 -8.30 -6.04 17.40
CA SER A 63 -8.87 -4.85 18.06
C SER A 63 -7.95 -3.62 18.05
N GLY A 64 -6.65 -3.79 17.73
CA GLY A 64 -5.68 -2.71 17.58
C GLY A 64 -5.52 -2.17 16.14
N GLY A 65 -6.37 -2.58 15.20
CA GLY A 65 -6.26 -2.19 13.78
C GLY A 65 -5.18 -2.94 13.00
N ALA A 66 -4.56 -3.95 13.62
CA ALA A 66 -3.73 -4.92 12.90
C ALA A 66 -4.63 -5.89 12.13
N VAL A 67 -4.20 -6.26 10.93
CA VAL A 67 -4.98 -7.10 10.02
C VAL A 67 -4.11 -8.27 9.57
N VAL A 68 -4.64 -9.48 9.66
CA VAL A 68 -4.00 -10.69 9.12
C VAL A 68 -4.42 -10.83 7.66
N LEU A 69 -3.44 -10.85 6.76
CA LEU A 69 -3.64 -10.97 5.32
C LEU A 69 -3.31 -12.39 4.85
N MET A 70 -4.12 -12.91 3.94
CA MET A 70 -3.89 -14.15 3.19
C MET A 70 -3.67 -13.80 1.72
N ASP A 71 -2.65 -14.39 1.11
CA ASP A 71 -2.41 -14.24 -0.32
C ASP A 71 -3.48 -15.00 -1.11
N LEU A 72 -3.89 -14.48 -2.27
CA LEU A 72 -4.91 -15.11 -3.09
C LEU A 72 -4.45 -16.43 -3.71
N ASP A 73 -3.15 -16.56 -3.96
CA ASP A 73 -2.61 -17.69 -4.73
C ASP A 73 -2.34 -18.93 -3.86
N ASN A 74 -2.69 -18.92 -2.56
CA ASN A 74 -2.45 -20.05 -1.64
C ASN A 74 -1.04 -20.63 -1.81
N LEU A 75 -0.04 -19.79 -2.11
CA LEU A 75 1.34 -20.24 -2.08
C LEU A 75 1.69 -20.38 -0.59
N ASP A 76 1.40 -21.56 -0.05
CA ASP A 76 1.87 -22.08 1.23
C ASP A 76 3.40 -22.09 1.21
N CYS A 77 3.99 -20.92 1.26
CA CYS A 77 5.38 -20.73 1.58
C CYS A 77 5.39 -20.23 3.01
N TYR A 78 5.57 -21.16 3.94
CA TYR A 78 6.12 -20.88 5.26
C TYR A 78 7.45 -20.12 5.10
N THR A 79 7.41 -18.82 4.85
CA THR A 79 8.52 -17.96 5.24
C THR A 79 8.31 -17.64 6.69
N GLN A 80 8.73 -18.61 7.52
CA GLN A 80 9.19 -18.38 8.88
C GLN A 80 9.97 -17.06 8.88
N TRP A 81 9.36 -16.00 9.41
CA TRP A 81 10.08 -14.77 9.72
C TRP A 81 11.13 -15.14 10.78
N PRO A 82 12.43 -14.84 10.57
CA PRO A 82 13.36 -14.94 11.67
C PRO A 82 12.97 -13.87 12.71
N PHE A 83 13.02 -14.26 13.98
CA PHE A 83 13.02 -13.32 15.08
C PHE A 83 14.13 -12.26 14.91
#